data_AF-A0A7K4JYZ8-F1
#
_entry.id   AF-A0A7K4JYZ8-F1
#
_cell.length_a   1.000
_cell.length_b   1.000
_cell.length_c   1.000
_cell.angle_alpha   90.00
_cell.angle_beta   90.00
_cell.angle_gamma   90.00
#
_symmetry.space_group_name_H-M   'P 1'
#
loop_
_entity.id
_entity.type
_entity.pdbx_description
1 polymer ?
#
loop_
_entity_poly.entity_id
_entity_poly.type
_entity_poly.pdbx_seq_one_letter_code
_entity_poly.pdbx_strand_id
1 'polypeptide(L)' 'RLCSFLGRALRPAALDAVVANATFGAMSANPMSNFSRVPSFLVTPQREPFLRKGETG' A
#
# COMPACT_ATOMS: atom_id res chain seq x y z
N ARG A 1 -3.01 7.22 -16.15
CA ARG A 1 -4.04 6.28 -16.68
C ARG A 1 -5.24 6.18 -15.73
N LEU A 2 -5.08 5.73 -14.49
CA LEU A 2 -6.20 5.65 -13.51
C LEU A 2 -6.86 7.00 -13.22
N CYS A 3 -6.08 8.05 -12.97
CA CYS A 3 -6.61 9.42 -12.76
C CYS A 3 -7.44 9.93 -13.94
N SER A 4 -6.98 9.67 -15.17
CA SER A 4 -7.69 10.01 -16.41
C SER A 4 -8.98 9.20 -16.57
N PHE A 5 -8.93 7.89 -16.29
CA PHE A 5 -10.09 7.00 -16.33
C PHE A 5 -11.17 7.42 -15.32
N LEU A 6 -10.78 7.86 -14.12
CA LEU A 6 -11.69 8.34 -13.08
C LEU A 6 -12.16 9.79 -13.31
N GLY A 7 -11.71 10.47 -14.37
CA GLY A 7 -12.01 11.88 -14.61
C GLY A 7 -11.45 12.83 -13.54
N ARG A 8 -10.43 12.41 -12.78
CA ARG A 8 -9.86 13.15 -11.65
C ARG A 8 -8.39 13.46 -11.91
N ALA A 9 -8.12 14.60 -12.53
CA ALA A 9 -6.76 15.08 -12.72
C ALA A 9 -6.14 15.49 -11.37
N LEU A 10 -4.91 15.06 -11.12
CA LEU A 10 -4.12 15.43 -9.95
C LEU A 10 -3.03 16.41 -10.38
N ARG A 11 -2.68 17.34 -9.49
CA ARG A 11 -1.48 18.17 -9.65
C ARG A 11 -0.23 17.29 -9.60
N PRO A 12 0.87 17.63 -10.31
CA PRO A 12 2.09 16.82 -10.33
C PRO A 12 2.58 16.41 -8.94
N ALA A 13 2.71 17.36 -8.01
CA ALA A 13 3.13 17.08 -6.63
C ALA A 13 2.20 16.11 -5.88
N ALA A 14 0.90 16.14 -6.16
CA ALA A 14 -0.05 15.20 -5.54
C ALA A 14 0.08 13.80 -6.16
N LEU A 15 0.38 13.72 -7.46
CA LEU A 15 0.65 12.44 -8.12
C LEU A 15 1.92 11.81 -7.56
N ASP A 16 2.99 12.59 -7.39
CA ASP A 16 4.26 12.12 -6.82
C ASP A 16 4.07 11.59 -5.39
N ALA A 17 3.28 12.30 -4.57
CA ALA A 17 2.92 11.85 -3.23
C ALA A 17 2.14 10.52 -3.24
N VAL A 18 1.20 10.33 -4.18
CA VAL A 18 0.49 9.06 -4.34
C VAL A 18 1.46 7.94 -4.71
N VAL A 19 2.34 8.18 -5.69
CA VAL A 19 3.33 7.18 -6.11
C VAL A 19 4.22 6.77 -4.96
N ALA A 20 4.77 7.73 -4.20
CA ALA A 20 5.64 7.45 -3.06
C ALA A 20 4.94 6.61 -1.97
N ASN A 21 3.70 6.97 -1.61
CA ASN A 21 2.93 6.26 -0.58
C ASN A 21 2.37 4.92 -1.04
N ALA A 22 2.18 4.71 -2.35
CA ALA A 22 1.70 3.46 -2.93
C ALA A 22 2.82 2.44 -3.22
N THR A 23 4.09 2.77 -2.93
CA THR A 23 5.18 1.80 -3.03
C THR A 23 5.01 0.67 -2.02
N PHE A 24 5.49 -0.53 -2.37
CA PHE A 24 5.44 -1.68 -1.46
C PHE A 24 6.11 -1.38 -0.11
N GLY A 25 7.27 -0.71 -0.11
CA GLY A 25 7.97 -0.32 1.12
C GLY A 25 7.19 0.66 1.99
N ALA A 26 6.56 1.67 1.38
CA ALA A 26 5.73 2.60 2.14
C ALA A 26 4.49 1.91 2.72
N MET A 27 3.84 1.05 1.94
CA MET A 27 2.64 0.32 2.36
C MET A 27 2.93 -0.75 3.41
N SER A 28 4.08 -1.43 3.34
CA SER A 28 4.49 -2.44 4.32
C SER A 28 4.86 -1.82 5.67
N ALA A 29 5.41 -0.60 5.67
CA ALA A 29 5.71 0.16 6.89
C ALA A 29 4.47 0.82 7.52
N ASN A 30 3.42 1.11 6.74
CA ASN A 30 2.23 1.81 7.23
C ASN A 30 1.25 0.86 7.96
N PRO A 31 1.00 1.06 9.28
CA PRO A 31 0.09 0.21 10.06
C PRO A 31 -1.36 0.18 9.57
N MET A 32 -1.78 1.21 8.82
CA MET A 32 -3.12 1.29 8.23
C MET A 32 -3.28 0.45 6.96
N SER A 33 -2.18 0.02 6.33
CA SER A 33 -2.19 -0.80 5.10
C SER A 33 -1.53 -2.16 5.25
N ASN A 34 -0.65 -2.37 6.22
CA ASN A 34 0.10 -3.62 6.39
C ASN A 34 -0.61 -4.69 7.23
N PHE A 35 -1.87 -4.43 7.65
CA PHE A 35 -2.72 -5.35 8.42
C PHE A 35 -2.20 -5.70 9.84
N SER A 36 -1.19 -5.00 10.35
CA SER A 36 -0.68 -5.22 11.71
C SER A 36 -1.69 -4.92 12.82
N ARG A 37 -2.70 -4.08 12.56
CA ARG A 37 -3.76 -3.73 13.51
C ARG A 37 -4.96 -4.69 13.48
N VAL A 38 -4.96 -5.66 12.56
CA VAL A 38 -6.04 -6.64 12.46
C VAL A 38 -5.88 -7.69 13.57
N PRO A 39 -6.96 -8.12 14.22
CA PRO A 39 -6.88 -9.15 15.24
C PRO A 39 -6.21 -10.44 14.75
N SER A 40 -5.39 -11.05 15.61
CA SER A 40 -4.52 -12.18 15.26
C SER A 40 -5.25 -13.45 14.80
N PHE A 41 -6.55 -13.55 15.11
CA PHE A 41 -7.40 -14.67 14.69
C PHE A 41 -7.86 -14.56 13.23
N LEU A 42 -7.79 -13.37 12.62
CA LEU A 42 -8.11 -13.14 11.21
C LEU A 42 -6.85 -13.17 10.34
N VAL A 43 -5.77 -12.56 10.82
CA VAL A 43 -4.47 -12.51 10.17
C VAL A 43 -3.46 -12.85 11.24
N THR A 44 -2.58 -13.82 11.02
CA THR A 44 -1.55 -14.20 11.99
C THR A 44 -0.19 -13.61 11.60
N PRO A 45 0.06 -12.31 11.89
CA PRO A 45 1.32 -11.65 11.52
C PRO A 45 2.53 -12.26 12.23
N GLN A 46 2.35 -13.04 13.30
CA GLN A 46 3.44 -13.74 14.00
C GLN A 46 4.11 -14.81 13.14
N ARG A 47 3.43 -15.33 12.11
CA ARG A 47 4.01 -16.32 11.19
C ARG A 47 4.68 -15.65 10.00
N GLU A 48 3.98 -14.72 9.37
CA GLU A 48 4.45 -13.99 8.18
C GLU A 48 3.71 -12.66 8.05
N PRO A 49 4.36 -11.56 7.62
CA PRO A 49 3.69 -10.32 7.30
C PRO A 49 2.76 -10.49 6.08
N PHE A 50 1.61 -9.82 6.12
CA PHE A 50 0.64 -9.85 5.01
C PHE A 50 1.25 -9.35 3.69
N LEU A 51 2.03 -8.28 3.76
CA LEU A 51 2.80 -7.74 2.64
C LEU A 51 4.21 -8.36 2.66
N ARG A 52 4.42 -9.47 1.91
CA ARG A 52 5.60 -10.33 2.06
C ARG A 52 6.82 -9.98 1.19
N LYS A 53 6.65 -9.84 -0.13
CA LYS A 53 7.78 -9.65 -1.07
C LYS A 53 7.66 -8.42 -1.97
N GLY A 54 6.49 -8.18 -2.55
CA GLY A 54 6.30 -7.01 -3.42
C GLY A 54 7.13 -7.01 -4.70
N GLU A 55 7.61 -8.18 -5.13
CA GLU A 55 8.46 -8.37 -6.29
C GLU A 55 7.72 -9.14 -7.38
N THR A 56 8.07 -8.87 -8.64
CA THR A 56 7.65 -9.71 -9.77
C THR A 56 8.72 -10.77 -9.99
N GLY A 57 8.29 -12.01 -10.28
CA GLY A 57 9.16 -13.19 -10.35
C GLY A 57 10.28 -13.11 -11.36
#